data_AF-A0A2S6RKP2-F1
#
_entry.id   AF-A0A2S6RKP2-F1
#
_cell.length_a   1.000
_cell.length_b   1.000
_cell.length_c   1.000
_cell.angle_alpha   90.00
_cell.angle_beta   90.00
_cell.angle_gamma   90.00
#
_symmetry.space_group_name_H-M   'P 1'
#
loop_
_entity.id
_entity.type
_entity.pdbx_description
1 polymer ?
#
loop_
_entity_poly.entity_id
_entity_poly.type
_entity_poly.pdbx_seq_one_letter_code
_entity_poly.pdbx_strand_id
1 'polypeptide(L)' 'MQIIILFIYLFVATLAYSGPLDINDIKSQCLVKHSSSASKKYLECVTERVNKKLAIKNKKDNKNTNN' A
#
# COMPACT_ATOMS: atom_id res chain seq x y z
N MET A 1 -26.38 20.61 7.65
CA MET A 1 -26.33 19.65 6.53
C MET A 1 -25.15 19.88 5.59
N GLN A 2 -24.88 21.10 5.08
CA GLN A 2 -23.77 21.36 4.15
C GLN A 2 -22.36 21.02 4.68
N ILE A 3 -22.09 21.31 5.95
CA ILE A 3 -20.79 21.06 6.58
C ILE A 3 -20.44 19.55 6.59
N ILE A 4 -21.44 18.70 6.83
CA ILE A 4 -21.26 17.24 6.89
C ILE A 4 -20.86 16.70 5.50
N ILE A 5 -21.45 17.23 4.44
CA ILE A 5 -21.13 16.86 3.05
C ILE A 5 -19.68 17.23 2.71
N LEU A 6 -19.19 18.37 3.22
CA LEU A 6 -17.80 18.80 3.03
C LEU A 6 -16.80 17.82 3.65
N PHE A 7 -17.07 17.34 4.88
CA PHE A 7 -16.23 16.36 5.55
C PHE A 7 -16.21 15.00 4.82
N ILE A 8 -17.37 14.56 4.31
CA ILE A 8 -17.46 13.32 3.52
C ILE A 8 -16.63 13.45 2.24
N TYR A 9 -16.72 14.58 1.54
CA TYR A 9 -15.94 14.82 0.31
C TYR A 9 -14.42 14.79 0.57
N LEU A 10 -13.96 15.46 1.62
CA LEU A 10 -12.54 15.45 2.04
C LEU A 10 -12.05 14.04 2.42
N PHE A 11 -12.90 13.26 3.08
CA PHE A 11 -12.57 11.89 3.46
C PHE A 11 -12.45 10.96 2.25
N VAL A 12 -13.37 11.06 1.29
CA VAL A 12 -13.30 10.24 0.07
C VAL A 12 -12.08 10.62 -0.79
N ALA A 13 -11.73 11.91 -0.86
CA ALA A 13 -10.56 12.39 -1.60
C ALA A 13 -9.23 11.87 -1.02
N THR A 14 -9.12 11.81 0.32
CA THR A 14 -7.93 11.29 1.00
C THR A 14 -7.77 9.78 0.84
N LEU A 15 -8.88 9.03 0.84
CA LEU A 15 -8.88 7.60 0.54
C LEU A 15 -8.49 7.32 -0.92
N ALA A 16 -8.99 8.11 -1.87
CA ALA A 16 -8.66 7.96 -3.30
C ALA A 16 -7.20 8.27 -3.63
N TYR A 17 -6.56 9.21 -2.91
CA TYR A 17 -5.14 9.52 -3.07
C TYR A 17 -4.23 8.36 -2.65
N SER A 18 -4.69 7.53 -1.72
CA SER A 18 -4.08 6.24 -1.42
C SER A 18 -4.56 5.19 -2.42
N GLY A 19 -4.13 5.32 -3.67
CA GLY A 19 -4.39 4.33 -4.71
C GLY A 19 -4.11 2.90 -4.22
N PRO A 20 -4.88 1.90 -4.70
CA PRO A 20 -4.78 0.53 -4.23
C PRO A 20 -3.31 0.08 -4.26
N LEU A 21 -2.82 -0.45 -3.15
CA LEU A 21 -1.47 -0.96 -3.09
C LEU A 21 -1.40 -2.11 -4.11
N ASP A 22 -0.69 -1.89 -5.21
CA ASP A 22 -0.53 -2.91 -6.24
C ASP A 22 0.30 -4.08 -5.68
N ILE A 23 -0.42 -5.03 -5.06
CA ILE A 23 0.07 -6.25 -4.44
C ILE A 23 0.23 -7.36 -5.51
N ASN A 24 -0.41 -7.21 -6.67
CA ASN A 24 -0.33 -8.18 -7.76
C ASN A 24 1.06 -8.27 -8.35
N ASP A 25 1.73 -7.13 -8.57
CA ASP A 25 3.12 -7.12 -9.02
C ASP A 25 4.05 -7.81 -7.99
N ILE A 26 3.85 -7.54 -6.69
CA ILE A 26 4.64 -8.14 -5.61
C ILE A 26 4.42 -9.66 -5.54
N LYS A 27 3.16 -10.10 -5.62
CA LYS A 27 2.82 -11.53 -5.64
C LYS A 27 3.45 -12.21 -6.84
N SER A 28 3.34 -11.64 -8.03
CA SER A 28 3.93 -12.20 -9.26
C SER A 28 5.45 -12.40 -9.11
N GLN A 29 6.16 -11.38 -8.63
CA GLN A 29 7.61 -11.48 -8.41
C GLN A 29 8.01 -12.53 -7.37
N CYS A 30 7.26 -12.65 -6.26
CA CYS A 30 7.54 -13.67 -5.25
C CYS A 30 7.13 -15.08 -5.72
N LEU A 31 6.11 -15.20 -6.58
CA LEU A 31 5.63 -16.46 -7.14
C LEU A 31 6.59 -17.01 -8.20
N VAL A 32 7.19 -16.15 -9.02
CA VAL A 32 8.29 -16.52 -9.94
C VAL A 32 9.51 -17.04 -9.18
N LYS A 33 9.80 -16.46 -8.00
CA LYS A 33 10.98 -16.84 -7.20
C LYS A 33 10.79 -18.11 -6.36
N HIS A 34 9.57 -18.40 -5.92
CA HIS A 34 9.30 -19.50 -5.00
C HIS A 34 8.38 -20.59 -5.56
N SER A 35 7.88 -20.46 -6.80
CA SER A 35 7.01 -21.37 -7.58
C SER A 35 5.75 -21.93 -6.89
N SER A 36 5.59 -21.70 -5.59
CA SER A 36 4.50 -22.21 -4.76
C SER A 36 4.01 -21.11 -3.83
N SER A 37 2.75 -20.72 -4.04
CA SER A 37 2.04 -19.72 -3.23
C SER A 37 1.74 -20.21 -1.80
N ALA A 38 1.86 -21.52 -1.55
CA ALA A 38 1.65 -22.12 -0.23
C ALA A 38 2.95 -22.22 0.59
N SER A 39 4.11 -21.87 -0.01
CA SER A 39 5.39 -21.94 0.69
C SER A 39 5.51 -20.84 1.74
N LYS A 40 6.02 -21.17 2.93
CA LYS A 40 6.36 -20.17 3.96
C LYS A 40 7.28 -19.08 3.41
N LYS A 41 8.20 -19.44 2.51
CA LYS A 41 9.13 -18.49 1.86
C LYS A 41 8.41 -17.50 0.93
N TYR A 42 7.31 -17.90 0.30
CA TYR A 42 6.50 -17.00 -0.52
C TYR A 42 5.75 -15.98 0.35
N LEU A 43 5.12 -16.43 1.43
CA LEU A 43 4.44 -15.56 2.38
C LEU A 43 5.39 -14.53 3.00
N GLU A 44 6.60 -14.96 3.36
CA GLU A 44 7.66 -14.10 3.89
C GLU A 44 8.12 -13.06 2.87
N CYS A 45 8.36 -13.47 1.62
CA CYS A 45 8.73 -12.57 0.51
C CYS A 45 7.65 -11.50 0.24
N VAL A 46 6.38 -11.89 0.21
CA VAL A 46 5.26 -10.96 0.00
C VAL A 46 5.17 -9.98 1.15
N THR A 47 5.24 -10.47 2.39
CA THR A 47 5.15 -9.63 3.60
C THR A 47 6.30 -8.62 3.68
N GLU A 48 7.53 -9.05 3.41
CA GLU A 48 8.71 -8.18 3.42
C GLU A 48 8.58 -7.06 2.37
N ARG A 49 8.18 -7.40 1.14
CA ARG A 49 8.05 -6.42 0.06
C ARG A 49 6.88 -5.46 0.26
N VAL A 50 5.76 -5.94 0.78
CA VAL A 50 4.61 -5.09 1.14
C VAL A 50 5.01 -4.12 2.25
N ASN A 51 5.67 -4.60 3.30
CA ASN A 51 6.17 -3.77 4.40
C ASN A 51 7.19 -2.75 3.92
N LYS A 52 8.11 -3.13 3.01
CA LYS A 52 9.08 -2.20 2.41
C LYS A 52 8.37 -1.12 1.59
N LYS A 53 7.36 -1.46 0.80
CA LYS A 53 6.58 -0.50 0.00
C LYS A 53 5.77 0.45 0.89
N LEU A 54 5.18 -0.07 1.97
CA LEU A 54 4.48 0.72 3.00
C LEU A 54 5.43 1.66 3.77
N ALA A 55 6.60 1.18 4.16
CA ALA A 55 7.60 1.98 4.87
C ALA A 55 8.16 3.11 3.99
N ILE A 56 8.38 2.86 2.70
CA ILE A 56 8.81 3.89 1.74
C ILE A 56 7.69 4.92 1.52
N LYS A 57 6.42 4.48 1.44
CA LYS A 57 5.27 5.39 1.35
C LYS A 57 5.20 6.29 2.59
N ASN A 58 5.25 5.71 3.80
CA ASN A 58 5.29 6.44 5.06
C ASN A 58 6.49 7.41 5.16
N LYS A 59 7.67 7.05 4.67
CA LYS A 59 8.83 7.96 4.64
C LYS A 59 8.65 9.11 3.64
N LYS A 60 8.02 8.88 2.50
CA LYS A 60 7.71 9.93 1.51
C LYS A 60 6.63 10.87 2.01
N ASP A 61 5.59 10.35 2.66
CA ASP A 61 4.55 11.16 3.30
C ASP A 61 5.13 12.02 4.43
N ASN A 62 6.05 11.49 5.24
CA ASN A 62 6.73 12.27 6.28
C ASN A 62 7.66 13.37 5.72
N LYS A 63 8.28 13.15 4.55
CA LYS A 63 9.11 14.17 3.88
C LYS A 63 8.28 15.28 3.22
N ASN A 64 7.05 15.00 2.81
CA ASN A 64 6.16 15.97 2.17
C ASN A 64 5.35 16.80 3.18
N THR A 65 5.17 16.32 4.41
CA THR A 65 4.49 17.07 5.50
C THR A 65 5.41 18.09 6.20
N ASN A 66 6.73 17.96 6.05
CA ASN A 66 7.72 18.83 6.71
C ASN A 66 8.32 19.90 5.77
N ASN A 67 7.70 20.16 4.61
CA ASN A 67 8.18 21.11 3.61
C ASN A 67 7.07 22.08 3.20
#